data_AF-A0AA51IAP0-F1
#
_entry.id   AF-A0AA51IAP0-F1
#
_cell.length_a   1.000
_cell.length_b   1.000
_cell.length_c   1.000
_cell.angle_alpha   90.00
_cell.angle_beta   90.00
_cell.angle_gamma   90.00
#
_symmetry.space_group_name_H-M   'P 1'
#
loop_
_entity.id
_entity.type
_entity.pdbx_description
1 polymer ?
#
loop_
_entity_poly.entity_id
_entity_poly.type
_entity_poly.pdbx_seq_one_letter_code
_entity_poly.pdbx_strand_id
1 'polypeptide(L)'
;MVKKKRQNDPSENGDDSTESCDETVKSACPHVAKTVDLNRLKKALKTGGFEKECSECKKNPTTEIVDLNYEEDLTLWMCLRCGTQLCGRTRNKHALNHFNTPHSDSHALTANTTTWEIYCYCCNNEVHPSSSKRLHECIEYLKK
;
A
#
# COMPACT_ATOMS: atom_id res chain seq x y z
N MET A 1 5.88 -73.03 -31.62
CA MET A 1 7.34 -73.23 -31.77
C MET A 1 8.01 -71.88 -32.04
N VAL A 2 9.04 -71.57 -31.23
CA VAL A 2 10.17 -70.61 -31.44
C VAL A 2 9.81 -69.13 -31.66
N LYS A 3 9.80 -68.25 -30.64
CA LYS A 3 10.89 -67.56 -29.88
C LYS A 3 11.72 -66.51 -30.66
N LYS A 4 11.69 -65.27 -30.13
CA LYS A 4 12.78 -64.27 -29.89
C LYS A 4 12.43 -62.88 -30.45
N LYS A 5 12.80 -61.73 -29.88
CA LYS A 5 13.30 -61.23 -28.57
C LYS A 5 13.72 -59.76 -28.86
N ARG A 6 13.73 -58.90 -27.83
CA ARG A 6 14.46 -57.60 -27.65
C ARG A 6 13.53 -56.38 -27.56
N GLN A 7 13.73 -55.41 -26.68
CA GLN A 7 14.65 -55.23 -25.53
C GLN A 7 14.11 -54.07 -24.68
N ASN A 8 14.50 -54.05 -23.42
CA ASN A 8 14.17 -53.08 -22.38
C ASN A 8 15.22 -51.92 -22.35
N ASP A 9 14.89 -50.86 -21.60
CA ASP A 9 15.72 -49.77 -21.02
C ASP A 9 15.89 -48.45 -21.81
N PRO A 10 16.22 -47.31 -21.16
CA PRO A 10 15.96 -46.88 -19.76
C PRO A 10 15.40 -45.43 -19.64
N SER A 11 15.01 -45.07 -18.42
CA SER A 11 14.73 -43.71 -17.95
C SER A 11 16.01 -43.05 -17.47
N GLU A 12 16.42 -41.87 -17.96
CA GLU A 12 17.31 -40.92 -17.24
C GLU A 12 17.06 -39.46 -17.65
N ASN A 13 17.27 -38.58 -16.67
CA ASN A 13 16.87 -37.18 -16.53
C ASN A 13 17.75 -36.17 -17.30
N GLY A 14 17.21 -34.95 -17.50
CA GLY A 14 18.01 -33.72 -17.38
C GLY A 14 17.98 -32.75 -18.56
N ASP A 15 17.01 -31.83 -18.58
CA ASP A 15 17.22 -30.41 -18.90
C ASP A 15 16.45 -29.65 -17.80
N ASP A 16 17.05 -28.79 -16.98
CA ASP A 16 17.69 -27.49 -17.23
C ASP A 16 16.84 -26.57 -18.10
N SER A 17 15.92 -25.88 -17.44
CA SER A 17 15.34 -24.65 -17.96
C SER A 17 15.09 -23.71 -16.79
N THR A 18 16.19 -23.05 -16.43
CA THR A 18 16.33 -21.67 -15.98
C THR A 18 15.06 -20.98 -15.50
N GLU A 19 15.10 -20.63 -14.22
CA GLU A 19 14.34 -19.56 -13.59
C GLU A 19 14.02 -18.39 -14.53
N SER A 20 12.80 -18.37 -15.08
CA SER A 20 12.26 -17.14 -15.65
C SER A 20 11.74 -16.31 -14.48
N CYS A 21 12.58 -15.39 -14.04
CA CYS A 21 12.22 -14.23 -13.25
C CYS A 21 11.08 -13.48 -13.94
N ASP A 22 9.84 -13.84 -13.59
CA ASP A 22 8.68 -13.00 -13.88
C ASP A 22 8.78 -11.77 -12.97
N GLU A 23 9.56 -10.79 -13.43
CA GLU A 23 9.56 -9.41 -12.95
C GLU A 23 8.12 -8.94 -13.01
N THR A 24 7.41 -9.16 -11.91
CA THR A 24 5.98 -9.06 -11.82
C THR A 24 5.63 -7.63 -12.16
N VAL A 25 5.13 -7.40 -13.38
CA VAL A 25 4.57 -6.12 -13.78
C VAL A 25 3.34 -5.95 -12.91
N LYS A 26 3.52 -5.38 -11.71
CA LYS A 26 2.46 -5.23 -10.71
C LYS A 26 1.33 -4.47 -11.41
N SER A 27 0.26 -5.19 -11.72
CA SER A 27 -0.89 -4.65 -12.41
C SER A 27 -1.41 -3.43 -11.66
N ALA A 28 -1.83 -2.41 -12.41
CA ALA A 28 -2.29 -1.15 -11.84
C ALA A 28 -3.42 -1.40 -10.83
N CYS A 29 -3.33 -0.79 -9.64
CA CYS A 29 -4.36 -0.96 -8.63
C CYS A 29 -5.71 -0.41 -9.15
N PRO A 30 -6.78 -1.23 -9.19
CA PRO A 30 -8.06 -0.83 -9.79
C PRO A 30 -8.77 0.27 -8.98
N HIS A 31 -8.36 0.49 -7.72
CA HIS A 31 -8.97 1.47 -6.83
C HIS A 31 -8.43 2.89 -7.00
N VAL A 32 -7.34 3.09 -7.76
CA VAL A 32 -6.70 4.40 -7.96
C VAL A 32 -7.68 5.42 -8.54
N ALA A 33 -8.41 5.04 -9.59
CA ALA A 33 -9.30 5.97 -10.31
C ALA A 33 -10.45 6.52 -9.46
N LYS A 34 -10.96 5.71 -8.51
CA LYS A 34 -12.06 6.11 -7.61
C LYS A 34 -11.55 6.84 -6.36
N THR A 35 -10.34 6.51 -5.91
CA THR A 35 -9.86 6.95 -4.60
C THR A 35 -8.98 8.19 -4.65
N VAL A 36 -8.14 8.38 -5.67
CA VAL A 36 -7.14 9.45 -5.67
C VAL A 36 -7.75 10.78 -6.15
N ASP A 37 -7.91 11.78 -5.30
CA ASP A 37 -8.41 13.10 -5.69
C ASP A 37 -7.37 14.22 -5.43
N LEU A 38 -6.53 14.46 -6.44
CA LEU A 38 -5.46 15.47 -6.35
C LEU A 38 -6.00 16.89 -6.08
N ASN A 39 -7.18 17.24 -6.57
CA ASN A 39 -7.75 18.57 -6.36
C ASN A 39 -8.18 18.75 -4.90
N ARG A 40 -8.78 17.73 -4.30
CA ARG A 40 -9.15 17.74 -2.88
C ARG A 40 -7.90 17.73 -1.99
N LEU A 41 -6.88 16.96 -2.34
CA LEU A 41 -5.59 16.95 -1.63
C LEU A 41 -4.90 18.32 -1.65
N LYS A 42 -4.85 18.97 -2.83
CA LYS A 42 -4.33 20.34 -2.97
C LYS A 42 -5.02 21.32 -2.04
N LYS A 43 -6.36 21.25 -1.93
CA LYS A 43 -7.14 22.13 -1.05
C LYS A 43 -6.88 21.83 0.43
N ALA A 44 -6.84 20.54 0.80
CA ALA A 44 -6.54 20.12 2.17
C ALA A 44 -5.16 20.62 2.62
N LEU A 45 -4.13 20.41 1.79
CA LEU A 45 -2.77 20.84 2.08
C LEU A 45 -2.59 22.35 2.11
N LYS A 46 -3.29 23.11 1.26
CA LYS A 46 -3.26 24.58 1.33
C LYS A 46 -3.84 25.13 2.63
N THR A 47 -4.77 24.40 3.25
CA THR A 47 -5.48 24.85 4.45
C THR A 47 -4.78 24.38 5.72
N GLY A 48 -4.33 23.13 5.77
CA GLY A 48 -3.79 22.50 6.98
C GLY A 48 -2.36 21.98 6.88
N GLY A 49 -1.76 21.91 5.68
CA GLY A 49 -0.43 21.37 5.47
C GLY A 49 -0.28 19.89 5.87
N PHE A 50 0.97 19.46 6.07
CA PHE A 50 1.28 18.16 6.65
C PHE A 50 1.25 18.24 8.18
N GLU A 51 0.52 17.31 8.80
CA GLU A 51 0.41 17.24 10.24
C GLU A 51 1.60 16.48 10.84
N LYS A 52 2.01 16.88 12.04
CA LYS A 52 3.04 16.17 12.82
C LYS A 52 2.47 15.07 13.70
N GLU A 53 1.16 15.07 13.89
CA GLU A 53 0.46 14.24 14.86
C GLU A 53 -0.90 13.83 14.29
N CYS A 54 -1.35 12.63 14.61
CA CYS A 54 -2.62 12.11 14.12
C CYS A 54 -3.81 12.92 14.66
N SER A 55 -4.64 13.43 13.75
CA SER A 55 -5.81 14.25 14.07
C SER A 55 -6.83 13.57 15.00
N GLU A 56 -6.96 12.24 14.94
CA GLU A 56 -7.81 11.48 15.87
C GLU A 56 -7.13 11.17 17.21
N CYS A 57 -5.81 11.02 17.24
CA CYS A 57 -5.08 10.84 18.51
C CYS A 57 -5.15 12.11 19.38
N LYS A 58 -5.15 13.29 18.75
CA LYS A 58 -5.30 14.57 19.47
C LYS A 58 -6.66 14.70 20.16
N LYS A 59 -7.71 14.16 19.55
CA LYS A 59 -9.09 14.23 20.08
C LYS A 59 -9.29 13.24 21.22
N ASN A 60 -8.74 12.04 21.06
CA ASN A 60 -8.85 10.95 22.02
C ASN A 60 -7.45 10.46 22.39
N PRO A 61 -6.77 11.16 23.33
CA PRO A 61 -5.48 10.69 23.82
C PRO A 61 -5.68 9.38 24.57
N THR A 62 -5.29 8.26 23.95
CA THR A 62 -5.25 6.97 24.63
C THR A 62 -4.10 6.99 25.64
N THR A 63 -4.40 6.80 26.93
CA THR A 63 -3.43 6.59 28.00
C THR A 63 -2.85 5.18 27.94
N GLU A 64 -2.17 4.84 26.85
CA GLU A 64 -1.34 3.64 26.81
C GLU A 64 0.09 4.05 27.15
N ILE A 65 0.67 3.36 28.15
CA ILE A 65 2.02 3.63 28.64
C ILE A 65 2.98 3.41 27.47
N VAL A 66 3.52 4.50 26.96
CA VAL A 66 4.56 4.47 25.92
C VAL A 66 5.80 3.86 26.56
N ASP A 67 6.24 2.71 26.07
CA ASP A 67 7.55 2.18 26.43
C ASP A 67 8.60 3.21 25.97
N LEU A 68 9.24 3.87 26.93
CA LEU A 68 10.19 4.97 26.73
C LEU A 68 11.46 4.53 25.96
N ASN A 69 11.60 3.23 25.67
CA ASN A 69 12.70 2.64 24.93
C ASN A 69 12.42 2.39 23.44
N TYR A 70 11.22 2.71 22.93
CA TYR A 70 10.89 2.54 21.51
C TYR A 70 10.87 3.89 20.78
N GLU A 71 11.60 4.01 19.68
CA GLU A 71 11.42 5.09 18.70
C GLU A 71 9.99 4.98 18.16
N GLU A 72 9.04 5.74 18.74
CA GLU A 72 7.64 5.67 18.32
C GLU A 72 7.55 6.08 16.84
N ASP A 73 7.06 5.18 16.00
CA ASP A 73 6.77 5.49 14.60
C ASP A 73 5.62 6.51 14.56
N LEU A 74 6.00 7.79 14.54
CA LEU A 74 5.08 8.92 14.44
C LEU A 74 4.63 9.17 12.99
N THR A 75 4.98 8.29 12.04
CA THR A 75 4.57 8.46 10.64
C THR A 75 3.06 8.46 10.52
N LEU A 76 2.57 9.37 9.67
CA LEU A 76 1.17 9.46 9.33
C LEU A 76 0.93 8.86 7.95
N TRP A 77 -0.30 8.40 7.77
CA TRP A 77 -0.85 7.91 6.53
C TRP A 77 -1.91 8.90 6.08
N MET A 78 -1.67 9.53 4.94
CA MET A 78 -2.59 10.47 4.32
C MET A 78 -3.55 9.73 3.40
N CYS A 79 -4.85 9.88 3.62
CA CYS A 79 -5.87 9.39 2.69
C CYS A 79 -5.79 10.15 1.37
N LEU A 80 -5.58 9.43 0.26
CA LEU A 80 -5.47 10.03 -1.08
C LEU A 80 -6.81 10.51 -1.66
N ARG A 81 -7.92 10.24 -0.96
CA ARG A 81 -9.25 10.78 -1.33
C ARG A 81 -9.52 12.15 -0.75
N CYS A 82 -9.21 12.36 0.53
CA CYS A 82 -9.65 13.54 1.26
C CYS A 82 -8.55 14.34 1.96
N GLY A 83 -7.33 13.79 2.06
CA GLY A 83 -6.19 14.46 2.69
C GLY A 83 -6.13 14.33 4.20
N THR A 84 -7.02 13.57 4.83
CA THR A 84 -6.96 13.29 6.27
C THR A 84 -5.69 12.51 6.60
N GLN A 85 -4.95 12.94 7.62
CA GLN A 85 -3.67 12.38 8.04
C GLN A 85 -3.81 11.67 9.39
N LEU A 86 -3.51 10.37 9.42
CA LEU A 86 -3.84 9.49 10.54
C LEU A 86 -2.72 8.51 10.83
N CYS A 87 -2.59 8.06 12.07
CA CYS A 87 -1.57 7.10 12.43
C CYS A 87 -1.82 5.73 11.78
N GLY A 88 -0.72 5.03 11.50
CA GLY A 88 -0.71 3.73 10.83
C GLY A 88 -1.16 2.56 11.70
N ARG A 89 -0.93 1.35 11.18
CA ARG A 89 -1.34 0.08 11.80
C ARG A 89 -0.55 -0.28 13.06
N THR A 90 0.67 0.24 13.16
CA THR A 90 1.61 0.06 14.28
C THR A 90 1.22 0.85 15.53
N ARG A 91 0.37 1.88 15.36
CA ARG A 91 -0.18 2.70 16.44
C ARG A 91 -1.68 2.40 16.63
N ASN A 92 -2.52 3.43 16.72
CA ASN A 92 -3.96 3.30 16.99
C ASN A 92 -4.80 2.90 15.76
N LYS A 93 -4.19 2.52 14.63
CA LYS A 93 -4.89 2.07 13.40
C LYS A 93 -5.90 3.08 12.84
N HIS A 94 -5.77 4.37 13.14
CA HIS A 94 -6.74 5.38 12.72
C HIS A 94 -6.90 5.47 11.19
N ALA A 95 -5.83 5.28 10.42
CA ALA A 95 -5.93 5.26 8.96
C ALA A 95 -6.79 4.08 8.44
N LEU A 96 -6.68 2.91 9.08
CA LEU A 96 -7.51 1.74 8.77
C LEU A 96 -8.96 1.97 9.20
N ASN A 97 -9.18 2.53 10.40
CA ASN A 97 -10.53 2.84 10.88
C ASN A 97 -11.22 3.87 9.98
N HIS A 98 -10.47 4.85 9.47
CA HIS A 98 -10.97 5.83 8.52
C HIS A 98 -11.44 5.17 7.22
N PHE A 99 -10.71 4.18 6.70
CA PHE A 99 -11.16 3.39 5.55
C PHE A 99 -12.43 2.58 5.85
N ASN A 100 -12.50 1.95 7.03
CA ASN A 100 -13.65 1.12 7.43
C ASN A 100 -14.91 1.92 7.78
N THR A 101 -14.76 3.21 8.11
CA THR A 101 -15.89 4.09 8.41
C THR A 101 -16.73 4.27 7.14
N PRO A 102 -18.07 4.12 7.19
CA PRO A 102 -18.92 4.34 6.03
C PRO A 102 -18.79 5.78 5.51
N HIS A 103 -18.43 5.91 4.23
CA HIS A 103 -18.36 7.19 3.50
C HIS A 103 -19.17 7.12 2.23
N SER A 104 -19.56 8.26 1.68
CA SER A 104 -20.16 8.33 0.34
C SER A 104 -19.15 8.02 -0.78
N ASP A 105 -17.87 8.28 -0.52
CA ASP A 105 -16.75 8.08 -1.43
C ASP A 105 -15.88 6.87 -1.01
N SER A 106 -15.05 6.37 -1.92
CA SER A 106 -14.03 5.35 -1.57
C SER A 106 -12.75 6.00 -1.05
N HIS A 107 -12.30 5.54 0.13
CA HIS A 107 -11.10 6.02 0.84
C HIS A 107 -10.02 4.93 0.93
N ALA A 108 -9.92 4.10 -0.11
CA ALA A 108 -9.14 2.86 -0.09
C ALA A 108 -7.61 3.01 -0.12
N LEU A 109 -7.06 4.16 -0.49
CA LEU A 109 -5.63 4.38 -0.70
C LEU A 109 -5.12 5.44 0.25
N THR A 110 -3.98 5.14 0.86
CA THR A 110 -3.23 6.05 1.72
C THR A 110 -1.77 6.10 1.30
N ALA A 111 -1.12 7.24 1.49
CA ALA A 111 0.33 7.38 1.34
C ALA A 111 0.97 7.68 2.70
N ASN A 112 2.08 7.02 3.01
CA ASN A 112 2.93 7.36 4.15
C ASN A 112 3.55 8.74 3.92
N THR A 113 3.44 9.65 4.89
CA THR A 113 3.90 11.04 4.77
C THR A 113 5.41 11.20 4.89
N THR A 114 6.13 10.14 5.23
CA THR A 114 7.59 10.12 5.42
C THR A 114 8.26 9.26 4.35
N THR A 115 7.83 8.01 4.18
CA THR A 115 8.43 7.07 3.23
C THR A 115 7.82 7.18 1.82
N TRP A 116 6.63 7.79 1.69
CA TRP A 116 5.85 7.84 0.45
C TRP A 116 5.43 6.47 -0.10
N GLU A 117 5.48 5.44 0.73
CA GLU A 117 4.86 4.15 0.45
C GLU A 117 3.35 4.32 0.34
N ILE A 118 2.75 3.60 -0.60
CA ILE A 118 1.32 3.69 -0.88
C ILE A 118 0.71 2.35 -0.55
N TYR A 119 -0.39 2.37 0.20
CA TYR A 119 -1.11 1.18 0.57
C TYR A 119 -2.55 1.26 0.10
N CYS A 120 -3.07 0.17 -0.47
CA CYS A 120 -4.49 0.04 -0.78
C CYS A 120 -5.14 -0.94 0.18
N TYR A 121 -6.07 -0.45 1.01
CA TYR A 121 -6.79 -1.27 1.97
C TYR A 121 -7.75 -2.28 1.30
N CYS A 122 -8.35 -1.93 0.16
CA CYS A 122 -9.20 -2.87 -0.58
C CYS A 122 -8.39 -4.03 -1.19
N CYS A 123 -7.19 -3.77 -1.71
CA CYS A 123 -6.31 -4.82 -2.24
C CYS A 123 -5.47 -5.51 -1.15
N ASN A 124 -5.43 -4.91 0.04
CA ASN A 124 -4.58 -5.32 1.17
C ASN A 124 -3.11 -5.49 0.79
N ASN A 125 -2.58 -4.61 -0.07
CA ASN A 125 -1.19 -4.62 -0.51
C ASN A 125 -0.66 -3.21 -0.80
N GLU A 126 0.66 -3.13 -0.95
CA GLU A 126 1.34 -1.92 -1.42
C GLU A 126 1.10 -1.69 -2.90
N VAL A 127 0.97 -0.41 -3.27
CA VAL A 127 0.76 0.04 -4.64
C VAL A 127 1.98 0.82 -5.09
N HIS A 128 2.59 0.41 -6.21
CA HIS A 128 3.72 1.15 -6.73
C HIS A 128 3.27 2.52 -7.29
N PRO A 129 3.94 3.65 -6.98
CA PRO A 129 3.53 4.98 -7.45
C PRO A 129 3.42 5.08 -8.98
N SER A 130 4.31 4.41 -9.72
CA SER A 130 4.31 4.43 -11.19
C SER A 130 3.27 3.51 -11.83
N SER A 131 2.51 2.73 -11.04
CA SER A 131 1.48 1.83 -11.57
C SER A 131 0.29 2.56 -12.23
N SER A 132 0.16 3.88 -12.00
CA SER A 132 -0.82 4.73 -12.67
C SER A 132 -0.30 6.15 -12.79
N LYS A 133 -0.49 6.79 -13.95
CA LYS A 133 -0.14 8.20 -14.17
C LYS A 133 -0.78 9.13 -13.13
N ARG A 134 -2.06 8.91 -12.80
CA ARG A 134 -2.79 9.71 -11.80
C ARG A 134 -2.19 9.57 -10.40
N LEU A 135 -1.79 8.36 -10.04
CA LEU A 135 -1.16 8.11 -8.74
C LEU A 135 0.23 8.74 -8.69
N HIS A 136 1.04 8.54 -9.73
CA HIS A 136 2.37 9.11 -9.86
C HIS A 136 2.34 10.64 -9.73
N GLU A 137 1.52 11.32 -10.54
CA GLU A 137 1.36 12.80 -10.47
C GLU A 137 0.90 13.28 -9.09
N CYS A 138 0.05 12.50 -8.43
CA CYS A 138 -0.40 12.81 -7.08
C CYS A 138 0.75 12.75 -6.08
N ILE A 139 1.54 11.68 -6.08
CA ILE A 139 2.67 11.52 -5.15
C ILE A 139 3.77 12.54 -5.44
N GLU A 140 4.07 12.81 -6.70
CA GLU A 140 5.04 13.85 -7.08
C GLU A 140 4.60 15.25 -6.63
N TYR A 141 3.29 15.51 -6.56
CA TYR A 141 2.80 16.75 -5.97
C TYR A 141 2.98 16.77 -4.44
N LEU A 142 2.69 15.66 -3.75
CA LEU A 142 2.79 15.59 -2.29
C LEU A 142 4.23 15.71 -1.78
N LYS A 143 5.21 15.25 -2.58
CA LYS A 143 6.65 15.32 -2.26
C LYS A 143 7.28 16.70 -2.43
N LYS A 144 6.59 17.64 -3.09
CA LYS A 144 7.07 19.00 -3.34
C LYS A 144 6.81 19.91 -2.15
#